data_AF-A0A9J7N3D4-F1
#
_entry.id   AF-A0A9J7N3D4-F1
#
_cell.length_a   1.000
_cell.length_b   1.000
_cell.length_c   1.000
_cell.angle_alpha   90.00
_cell.angle_beta   90.00
_cell.angle_gamma   90.00
#
_symmetry.space_group_name_H-M   'P 1'
#
loop_
_entity.id
_entity.type
_entity.pdbx_description
1 polymer ?
#
loop_
_entity_poly.entity_id
_entity_poly.type
_entity_poly.pdbx_seq_one_letter_code
_entity_poly.pdbx_strand_id
1 'polypeptide(L)'
;MAQKRGFFCLLLLLVSVLCAAGHAQDQEDEKEWFTKNFCDDGKHMLEVDWDGSDIEYTCPGMTWPDLSKKEVDVPPIEECDEVKDKAWHSCMVDGPIVYPDTIPTSGMHRPVAPAYGEYSYIPPQRWVHALEHGAAVFLYHPCASPAQVEKLKRLARGCLRRHIITPYRKLEQTRPLAIVTWGCKLQMPFVDGTAVKFVREHALRAPERRMWMDGHYKEKLLVPSDVVPGSDINDDQLCVDLVLEQIDGDLDFS
;
A
#
# COMPACT_ATOMS: atom_id res chain seq x y z
N MET A 1 21.48 54.74 28.32
CA MET A 1 21.46 54.06 27.00
C MET A 1 20.98 52.62 27.17
N ALA A 2 19.71 52.37 27.49
CA ALA A 2 19.16 51.00 27.59
C ALA A 2 17.63 51.01 27.74
N GLN A 3 16.88 51.45 26.72
CA GLN A 3 15.40 51.28 26.77
C GLN A 3 14.68 51.23 25.42
N LYS A 4 15.38 51.47 24.29
CA LYS A 4 14.75 51.46 22.95
C LYS A 4 14.96 50.16 22.15
N ARG A 5 15.80 49.22 22.62
CA ARG A 5 16.03 47.93 21.94
C ARG A 5 14.99 46.84 22.28
N GLY A 6 14.31 46.93 23.43
CA GLY A 6 13.30 45.94 23.84
C GLY A 6 11.97 46.07 23.09
N PHE A 7 11.54 47.30 22.78
CA PHE A 7 10.23 47.55 22.16
C PHE A 7 10.15 47.10 20.70
N PHE A 8 11.24 47.23 19.94
CA PHE A 8 11.31 46.81 18.54
C PHE A 8 11.32 45.29 18.38
N CYS A 9 11.97 44.58 19.30
CA CYS A 9 12.00 43.11 19.32
C CYS A 9 10.62 42.52 19.67
N LEU A 10 9.92 43.14 20.62
CA LEU A 10 8.58 42.71 21.02
C LEU A 10 7.54 42.89 19.90
N LEU A 11 7.64 43.97 19.13
CA LEU A 11 6.74 44.24 18.00
C LEU A 11 6.94 43.24 16.84
N LEU A 12 8.19 42.89 16.53
CA LEU A 12 8.52 41.86 15.52
C LEU A 12 8.06 40.46 15.92
N LEU A 13 8.17 40.11 17.21
CA LEU A 13 7.64 38.86 17.76
C LEU A 13 6.11 38.81 17.69
N LEU A 14 5.42 39.91 18.00
CA LEU A 14 3.95 39.98 17.89
C LEU A 14 3.46 39.83 16.45
N VAL A 15 4.12 40.48 15.48
CA VAL A 15 3.75 40.37 14.05
C VAL A 15 3.98 38.95 13.52
N SER A 16 5.08 38.31 13.89
CA SER A 16 5.36 36.92 13.47
C SER A 16 4.37 35.92 14.07
N VAL A 17 3.99 36.09 15.34
CA VAL A 17 2.97 35.24 15.99
C VAL A 17 1.59 35.45 15.36
N LEU A 18 1.20 36.69 15.07
CA LEU A 18 -0.09 36.99 14.40
C LEU A 18 -0.14 36.41 12.97
N CYS A 19 0.97 36.48 12.24
CA CYS A 19 1.06 35.92 10.89
C CYS A 19 1.00 34.39 10.92
N ALA A 20 1.67 33.74 11.89
CA ALA A 20 1.59 32.30 12.10
C ALA A 20 0.19 31.84 12.51
N ALA A 21 -0.49 32.59 13.39
CA ALA A 21 -1.87 32.31 13.80
C ALA A 21 -2.86 32.47 12.64
N GLY A 22 -2.70 33.51 11.80
CA GLY A 22 -3.49 33.67 10.58
C GLY A 22 -3.31 32.53 9.59
N HIS A 23 -2.06 32.09 9.36
CA HIS A 23 -1.78 30.92 8.53
C HIS A 23 -2.37 29.62 9.07
N ALA A 24 -2.36 29.42 10.40
CA ALA A 24 -2.98 28.26 11.02
C ALA A 24 -4.51 28.28 10.86
N GLN A 25 -5.14 29.44 11.04
CA GLN A 25 -6.57 29.63 10.84
C GLN A 25 -6.99 29.36 9.39
N ASP A 26 -6.24 29.89 8.41
CA ASP A 26 -6.52 29.67 6.99
C ASP A 26 -6.42 28.17 6.60
N GLN A 27 -5.48 27.43 7.21
CA GLN A 27 -5.34 25.97 7.02
C GLN A 27 -6.48 25.17 7.66
N GLU A 28 -6.96 25.59 8.83
CA GLU A 28 -8.11 24.97 9.49
C GLU A 28 -9.41 25.21 8.70
N ASP A 29 -9.61 26.43 8.21
CA ASP A 29 -10.78 26.81 7.40
C ASP A 29 -10.80 26.08 6.03
N GLU A 30 -9.62 25.92 5.39
CA GLU A 30 -9.47 25.12 4.17
C GLU A 30 -9.78 23.65 4.43
N LYS A 31 -9.24 23.07 5.50
CA LYS A 31 -9.49 21.68 5.90
C LYS A 31 -10.98 21.44 6.20
N GLU A 32 -11.64 22.32 6.94
CA GLU A 32 -13.07 22.22 7.24
C GLU A 32 -13.91 22.31 5.96
N TRP A 33 -13.57 23.23 5.05
CA TRP A 33 -14.25 23.36 3.77
C TRP A 33 -14.07 22.13 2.88
N PHE A 34 -12.87 21.56 2.78
CA PHE A 34 -12.63 20.33 2.03
C PHE A 34 -13.37 19.14 2.65
N THR A 35 -13.30 18.97 3.97
CA THR A 35 -14.02 17.91 4.70
C THR A 35 -15.53 17.94 4.40
N LYS A 36 -16.08 19.15 4.29
CA LYS A 36 -17.52 19.38 4.07
C LYS A 36 -17.95 19.22 2.61
N ASN A 37 -17.08 19.49 1.64
CA ASN A 37 -17.43 19.56 0.22
C ASN A 37 -16.83 18.44 -0.65
N PHE A 38 -15.76 17.78 -0.19
CA PHE A 38 -15.06 16.74 -0.94
C PHE A 38 -14.75 15.54 -0.02
N CYS A 39 -15.31 14.39 -0.37
CA CYS A 39 -15.11 13.13 0.36
C CYS A 39 -13.64 12.67 0.35
N ASP A 40 -13.01 12.70 -0.83
CA ASP A 40 -11.65 12.24 -1.06
C ASP A 40 -11.13 12.77 -2.39
N ASP A 41 -9.96 13.39 -2.40
CA ASP A 41 -9.24 13.82 -3.61
C ASP A 41 -7.85 13.17 -3.73
N GLY A 42 -7.53 12.26 -2.79
CA GLY A 42 -6.24 11.59 -2.71
C GLY A 42 -5.07 12.47 -2.29
N LYS A 43 -5.32 13.70 -1.81
CA LYS A 43 -4.28 14.68 -1.44
C LYS A 43 -4.50 15.31 -0.07
N HIS A 44 -5.74 15.59 0.30
CA HIS A 44 -6.09 16.21 1.58
C HIS A 44 -6.67 15.19 2.56
N MET A 45 -6.64 15.54 3.85
CA MET A 45 -7.11 14.70 4.97
C MET A 45 -6.45 13.32 5.05
N LEU A 46 -5.20 13.19 4.59
CA LEU A 46 -4.51 11.89 4.57
C LEU A 46 -4.21 11.36 5.97
N GLU A 47 -4.26 12.21 6.99
CA GLU A 47 -4.15 11.81 8.39
C GLU A 47 -5.33 10.92 8.85
N VAL A 48 -6.48 10.95 8.16
CA VAL A 48 -7.57 10.01 8.43
C VAL A 48 -7.25 8.62 7.89
N ASP A 49 -6.34 8.54 6.91
CA ASP A 49 -5.90 7.27 6.35
C ASP A 49 -4.90 6.58 7.28
N TRP A 50 -3.99 7.34 7.86
CA TRP A 50 -2.96 6.89 8.79
C TRP A 50 -2.29 8.08 9.48
N ASP A 51 -1.70 7.87 10.65
CA ASP A 51 -1.09 8.92 11.47
C ASP A 51 0.31 9.37 11.00
N GLY A 52 0.81 8.83 9.90
CA GLY A 52 2.16 9.09 9.38
C GLY A 52 3.29 8.40 10.15
N SER A 53 2.96 7.51 11.11
CA SER A 53 3.93 6.79 11.90
C SER A 53 4.81 5.87 11.04
N ASP A 54 6.12 5.92 11.29
CA ASP A 54 7.10 5.12 10.56
C ASP A 54 7.06 3.63 10.92
N ILE A 55 6.41 3.26 12.02
CA ILE A 55 6.27 1.87 12.48
C ILE A 55 5.60 0.97 11.43
N GLU A 56 4.79 1.55 10.54
CA GLU A 56 4.09 0.81 9.50
C GLU A 56 5.04 0.27 8.41
N TYR A 57 6.20 0.90 8.22
CA TYR A 57 7.16 0.55 7.16
C TYR A 57 8.61 0.40 7.63
N THR A 58 8.86 0.52 8.93
CA THR A 58 10.18 0.30 9.53
C THR A 58 10.23 -1.01 10.32
N CYS A 59 11.39 -1.66 10.32
CA CYS A 59 11.66 -2.78 11.20
C CYS A 59 12.40 -2.28 12.44
N PRO A 60 11.78 -2.27 13.63
CA PRO A 60 12.44 -1.78 14.84
C PRO A 60 13.51 -2.74 15.38
N GLY A 61 13.52 -3.99 14.91
CA GLY A 61 14.44 -5.04 15.36
C GLY A 61 15.34 -5.56 14.26
N MET A 62 15.85 -6.78 14.46
CA MET A 62 16.56 -7.49 13.39
C MET A 62 15.58 -8.01 12.34
N THR A 63 16.03 -8.05 11.09
CA THR A 63 15.32 -8.75 10.03
C THR A 63 15.17 -10.23 10.38
N TRP A 64 14.05 -10.79 9.94
CA TRP A 64 13.71 -12.18 10.11
C TRP A 64 14.48 -13.03 9.12
N PRO A 65 14.81 -14.28 9.50
CA PRO A 65 15.58 -15.16 8.65
C PRO A 65 14.81 -15.55 7.39
N ASP A 66 15.56 -15.81 6.31
CA ASP A 66 15.00 -16.41 5.10
C ASP A 66 14.60 -17.87 5.38
N LEU A 67 13.30 -18.16 5.30
CA LEU A 67 12.75 -19.48 5.57
C LEU A 67 12.94 -20.46 4.40
N SER A 68 13.24 -19.99 3.18
CA SER A 68 13.53 -20.87 2.03
C SER A 68 14.80 -21.72 2.23
N LYS A 69 15.69 -21.27 3.12
CA LYS A 69 16.98 -21.92 3.42
C LYS A 69 16.91 -22.83 4.66
N LYS A 70 15.74 -23.01 5.26
CA LYS A 70 15.59 -23.79 6.50
C LYS A 70 14.85 -25.09 6.25
N GLU A 71 15.18 -26.11 7.04
CA GLU A 71 14.45 -27.38 7.13
C GLU A 71 13.09 -27.25 7.86
N VAL A 72 12.45 -26.07 7.81
CA VAL A 72 11.16 -25.84 8.47
C VAL A 72 10.07 -25.87 7.40
N ASP A 73 9.22 -26.88 7.45
CA ASP A 73 8.07 -27.01 6.56
C ASP A 73 6.92 -26.11 7.04
N VAL A 74 6.95 -24.84 6.63
CA VAL A 74 5.82 -23.91 6.76
C VAL A 74 5.18 -23.79 5.38
N PRO A 75 4.01 -24.41 5.12
CA PRO A 75 3.39 -24.28 3.80
C PRO A 75 2.76 -22.89 3.61
N PRO A 76 2.67 -22.38 2.37
CA PRO A 76 1.83 -21.23 2.07
C PRO A 76 0.35 -21.55 2.38
N ILE A 77 -0.42 -20.52 2.74
CA ILE A 77 -1.84 -20.61 3.00
C ILE A 77 -2.57 -19.73 2.00
N GLU A 78 -3.42 -20.36 1.18
CA GLU A 78 -4.36 -19.69 0.29
C GLU A 78 -5.76 -19.73 0.91
N GLU A 79 -6.39 -18.57 1.04
CA GLU A 79 -7.74 -18.39 1.56
C GLU A 79 -8.54 -17.53 0.58
N CYS A 80 -9.71 -18.01 0.19
CA CYS A 80 -10.67 -17.28 -0.63
C CYS A 80 -12.03 -17.32 0.03
N ASP A 81 -12.62 -16.15 0.21
CA ASP A 81 -13.93 -15.98 0.83
C ASP A 81 -14.94 -15.50 -0.21
N GLU A 82 -16.18 -15.96 -0.06
CA GLU A 82 -17.29 -15.36 -0.80
C GLU A 82 -17.46 -13.92 -0.31
N VAL A 83 -17.25 -12.96 -1.22
CA VAL A 83 -17.39 -11.53 -0.92
C VAL A 83 -18.87 -11.21 -0.78
N LYS A 84 -19.37 -11.30 0.46
CA LYS A 84 -20.78 -11.06 0.81
C LYS A 84 -21.11 -9.57 0.81
N ASP A 85 -20.16 -8.74 1.22
CA ASP A 85 -20.35 -7.30 1.31
C ASP A 85 -20.07 -6.64 -0.02
N LYS A 86 -20.99 -5.75 -0.43
CA LYS A 86 -20.78 -4.95 -1.63
C LYS A 86 -19.61 -3.99 -1.40
N ALA A 87 -18.76 -3.84 -2.41
CA ALA A 87 -17.80 -2.76 -2.47
C ALA A 87 -18.49 -1.41 -2.22
N TRP A 88 -17.95 -0.63 -1.28
CA TRP A 88 -18.57 0.62 -0.83
C TRP A 88 -17.52 1.69 -0.52
N HIS A 89 -17.65 2.84 -1.17
CA HIS A 89 -16.80 3.99 -0.92
C HIS A 89 -17.16 4.68 0.40
N SER A 90 -16.16 4.90 1.25
CA SER A 90 -16.31 5.58 2.54
C SER A 90 -15.42 6.81 2.64
N CYS A 91 -16.01 7.93 3.04
CA CYS A 91 -15.29 9.17 3.34
C CYS A 91 -14.60 9.14 4.71
N MET A 92 -14.85 8.11 5.54
CA MET A 92 -14.29 7.97 6.90
C MET A 92 -14.63 9.14 7.85
N VAL A 93 -15.76 9.82 7.61
CA VAL A 93 -16.24 10.93 8.45
C VAL A 93 -16.60 10.50 9.88
N ASP A 94 -17.04 9.24 10.03
CA ASP A 94 -17.41 8.65 11.33
C ASP A 94 -16.24 7.87 11.98
N GLY A 95 -15.03 8.00 11.44
CA GLY A 95 -13.83 7.31 11.91
C GLY A 95 -13.25 6.31 10.91
N PRO A 96 -12.17 5.59 11.32
CA PRO A 96 -11.45 4.69 10.44
C PRO A 96 -12.27 3.45 10.07
N ILE A 97 -12.01 2.89 8.89
CA ILE A 97 -12.63 1.63 8.45
C ILE A 97 -12.04 0.49 9.29
N VAL A 98 -12.91 -0.32 9.87
CA VAL A 98 -12.53 -1.53 10.61
C VAL A 98 -12.84 -2.74 9.74
N TYR A 99 -11.80 -3.51 9.42
CA TYR A 99 -11.94 -4.75 8.66
C TYR A 99 -12.08 -5.94 9.60
N PRO A 100 -12.91 -6.95 9.27
CA PRO A 100 -13.04 -8.16 10.07
C PRO A 100 -11.75 -9.00 10.02
N ASP A 101 -11.09 -9.03 8.86
CA ASP A 101 -9.86 -9.78 8.65
C ASP A 101 -8.62 -8.91 8.88
N THR A 102 -7.55 -9.57 9.34
CA THR A 102 -6.25 -8.92 9.51
C THR A 102 -5.68 -8.49 8.17
N ILE A 103 -5.89 -9.25 7.09
CA ILE A 103 -5.56 -8.84 5.71
C ILE A 103 -6.90 -8.73 4.96
N PRO A 104 -7.47 -7.53 4.81
CA PRO A 104 -8.75 -7.39 4.11
C PRO A 104 -8.58 -7.74 2.63
N THR A 105 -9.51 -8.51 2.08
CA THR A 105 -9.52 -8.88 0.65
C THR A 105 -10.60 -8.14 -0.14
N SER A 106 -11.50 -7.44 0.56
CA SER A 106 -12.65 -6.72 0.01
C SER A 106 -13.26 -5.79 1.08
N GLY A 107 -14.38 -5.13 0.74
CA GLY A 107 -15.18 -4.34 1.68
C GLY A 107 -15.07 -2.83 1.46
N MET A 108 -15.35 -2.05 2.51
CA MET A 108 -15.33 -0.59 2.46
C MET A 108 -13.92 -0.07 2.21
N HIS A 109 -13.80 1.01 1.42
CA HIS A 109 -12.50 1.60 1.07
C HIS A 109 -12.65 3.06 0.64
N ARG A 110 -11.53 3.77 0.45
CA ARG A 110 -11.50 5.19 0.05
C ARG A 110 -11.98 5.38 -1.40
N PRO A 111 -12.73 6.44 -1.74
CA PRO A 111 -13.23 6.65 -3.11
C PRO A 111 -12.14 6.90 -4.17
N VAL A 112 -10.98 7.43 -3.82
CA VAL A 112 -9.89 7.65 -4.79
C VAL A 112 -8.93 6.47 -4.76
N ALA A 113 -8.89 5.73 -5.87
CA ALA A 113 -7.96 4.64 -6.11
C ALA A 113 -6.49 5.13 -6.07
N PRO A 114 -5.56 4.29 -5.59
CA PRO A 114 -4.13 4.56 -5.72
C PRO A 114 -3.62 4.31 -7.13
N ALA A 115 -2.60 5.08 -7.52
CA ALA A 115 -1.80 4.72 -8.67
C ALA A 115 -1.18 3.33 -8.46
N TYR A 116 -1.01 2.56 -9.54
CA TYR A 116 -0.33 1.29 -9.44
C TYR A 116 1.18 1.50 -9.28
N GLY A 117 1.82 0.65 -8.47
CA GLY A 117 3.26 0.74 -8.24
C GLY A 117 3.71 0.35 -6.83
N GLU A 118 4.94 0.72 -6.52
CA GLU A 118 5.57 0.49 -5.23
C GLU A 118 5.49 1.72 -4.33
N TYR A 119 5.07 1.50 -3.10
CA TYR A 119 4.90 2.52 -2.08
C TYR A 119 5.85 2.29 -0.92
N SER A 120 6.34 3.36 -0.28
CA SER A 120 7.00 3.21 1.02
C SER A 120 6.00 2.75 2.08
N TYR A 121 4.74 3.19 1.96
CA TYR A 121 3.59 2.67 2.69
C TYR A 121 2.30 3.13 2.02
N ILE A 122 1.28 2.27 1.99
CA ILE A 122 -0.08 2.62 1.62
C ILE A 122 -1.07 1.84 2.52
N PRO A 123 -2.04 2.52 3.16
CA PRO A 123 -2.91 1.88 4.13
C PRO A 123 -4.03 1.02 3.49
N PRO A 124 -4.62 0.06 4.23
CA PRO A 124 -5.59 -0.90 3.70
C PRO A 124 -6.72 -0.33 2.85
N GLN A 125 -7.38 0.70 3.34
CA GLN A 125 -8.49 1.34 2.65
C GLN A 125 -8.15 1.98 1.31
N ARG A 126 -6.87 2.17 0.98
CA ARG A 126 -6.44 2.63 -0.35
C ARG A 126 -6.23 1.45 -1.28
N TRP A 127 -5.45 0.45 -0.85
CA TRP A 127 -5.16 -0.68 -1.73
C TRP A 127 -6.35 -1.64 -1.88
N VAL A 128 -7.32 -1.68 -0.95
CA VAL A 128 -8.60 -2.42 -1.14
C VAL A 128 -9.39 -1.87 -2.32
N HIS A 129 -9.33 -0.57 -2.60
CA HIS A 129 -9.92 0.00 -3.83
C HIS A 129 -9.23 -0.60 -5.07
N ALA A 130 -7.89 -0.65 -5.07
CA ALA A 130 -7.15 -1.25 -6.19
C ALA A 130 -7.57 -2.71 -6.42
N LEU A 131 -7.86 -3.48 -5.36
CA LEU A 131 -8.38 -4.84 -5.47
C LEU A 131 -9.71 -4.88 -6.22
N GLU A 132 -10.65 -3.95 -5.96
CA GLU A 132 -11.94 -3.88 -6.68
C GLU A 132 -11.75 -3.70 -8.20
N HIS A 133 -10.71 -2.96 -8.58
CA HIS A 133 -10.30 -2.74 -9.96
C HIS A 133 -9.50 -3.93 -10.56
N GLY A 134 -9.34 -5.02 -9.82
CA GLY A 134 -8.67 -6.24 -10.27
C GLY A 134 -7.16 -6.27 -10.04
N ALA A 135 -6.61 -5.36 -9.24
CA ALA A 135 -5.20 -5.37 -8.89
C ALA A 135 -4.81 -6.57 -8.02
N ALA A 136 -3.50 -6.82 -7.96
CA ALA A 136 -2.89 -7.65 -6.93
C ALA A 136 -2.01 -6.80 -6.02
N VAL A 137 -2.18 -6.95 -4.71
CA VAL A 137 -1.43 -6.22 -3.68
C VAL A 137 -0.41 -7.16 -3.05
N PHE A 138 0.86 -6.81 -3.16
CA PHE A 138 2.01 -7.57 -2.68
C PHE A 138 2.47 -6.97 -1.35
N LEU A 139 2.13 -7.65 -0.27
CA LEU A 139 2.41 -7.24 1.09
C LEU A 139 3.66 -7.94 1.60
N TYR A 140 4.46 -7.24 2.38
CA TYR A 140 5.58 -7.83 3.12
C TYR A 140 5.70 -7.22 4.51
N HIS A 141 6.09 -8.00 5.51
CA HIS A 141 6.38 -7.46 6.82
C HIS A 141 7.64 -6.58 6.73
N PRO A 142 7.72 -5.41 7.37
CA PRO A 142 8.92 -4.56 7.34
C PRO A 142 10.21 -5.28 7.77
N CYS A 143 10.08 -6.25 8.68
CA CYS A 143 11.17 -7.12 9.14
C CYS A 143 11.38 -8.39 8.30
N ALA A 144 10.67 -8.62 7.19
CA ALA A 144 10.87 -9.80 6.36
C ALA A 144 12.30 -9.89 5.79
N SER A 145 12.73 -11.09 5.39
CA SER A 145 14.02 -11.29 4.72
C SER A 145 14.13 -10.38 3.49
N PRO A 146 15.15 -9.51 3.39
CA PRO A 146 15.32 -8.62 2.24
C PRO A 146 15.38 -9.35 0.90
N ALA A 147 15.98 -10.55 0.87
CA ALA A 147 16.04 -11.38 -0.34
C ALA A 147 14.65 -11.80 -0.82
N GLN A 148 13.77 -12.20 0.11
CA GLN A 148 12.40 -12.60 -0.21
C GLN A 148 11.52 -11.41 -0.58
N VAL A 149 11.70 -10.26 0.07
CA VAL A 149 11.04 -9.00 -0.32
C VAL A 149 11.42 -8.62 -1.75
N GLU A 150 12.70 -8.72 -2.12
CA GLU A 150 13.13 -8.42 -3.49
C GLU A 150 12.55 -9.41 -4.50
N LYS A 151 12.49 -10.71 -4.18
CA LYS A 151 11.80 -11.71 -5.02
C LYS A 151 10.32 -11.35 -5.21
N LEU A 152 9.63 -10.93 -4.14
CA LEU A 152 8.22 -10.51 -4.19
C LEU A 152 8.03 -9.30 -5.11
N LYS A 153 8.91 -8.30 -5.00
CA LYS A 153 8.89 -7.09 -5.84
C LYS A 153 9.11 -7.42 -7.32
N ARG A 154 10.05 -8.32 -7.64
CA ARG A 154 10.29 -8.78 -9.01
C ARG A 154 9.09 -9.53 -9.56
N LEU A 155 8.50 -10.41 -8.78
CA LEU A 155 7.29 -11.14 -9.16
C LEU A 155 6.16 -10.17 -9.49
N ALA A 156 5.90 -9.17 -8.63
CA ALA A 156 4.87 -8.16 -8.87
C ALA A 156 5.07 -7.41 -10.18
N ARG A 157 6.27 -6.85 -10.40
CA ARG A 157 6.62 -6.07 -11.60
C ARG A 157 6.60 -6.90 -12.89
N GLY A 158 6.93 -8.20 -12.81
CA GLY A 158 6.88 -9.10 -13.95
C GLY A 158 5.51 -9.72 -14.22
N CYS A 159 4.56 -9.60 -13.27
CA CYS A 159 3.25 -10.24 -13.38
C CYS A 159 2.17 -9.37 -14.01
N LEU A 160 2.03 -8.12 -13.57
CA LEU A 160 0.94 -7.26 -14.01
C LEU A 160 1.26 -5.80 -13.76
N ARG A 161 0.72 -4.91 -14.60
CA ARG A 161 0.73 -3.47 -14.41
C ARG A 161 -0.07 -3.08 -13.16
N ARG A 162 -1.23 -3.70 -12.93
CA ARG A 162 -2.07 -3.42 -11.74
C ARG A 162 -1.53 -4.06 -10.46
N HIS A 163 -0.27 -3.81 -10.14
CA HIS A 163 0.32 -4.22 -8.86
C HIS A 163 0.38 -3.05 -7.87
N ILE A 164 0.23 -3.37 -6.59
CA ILE A 164 0.62 -2.48 -5.48
C ILE A 164 1.63 -3.23 -4.64
N ILE A 165 2.75 -2.62 -4.30
CA ILE A 165 3.74 -3.20 -3.39
C ILE A 165 3.82 -2.30 -2.16
N THR A 166 3.65 -2.87 -0.96
CA THR A 166 3.72 -2.09 0.28
C THR A 166 4.09 -2.96 1.49
N PRO A 167 4.76 -2.39 2.51
CA PRO A 167 4.87 -3.02 3.82
C PRO A 167 3.51 -3.25 4.49
N TYR A 168 3.41 -4.30 5.29
CA TYR A 168 2.28 -4.60 6.17
C TYR A 168 2.74 -5.29 7.46
N ARG A 169 2.86 -4.53 8.53
CA ARG A 169 3.40 -5.02 9.82
C ARG A 169 2.52 -6.03 10.57
N LYS A 170 1.30 -6.29 10.10
CA LYS A 170 0.41 -7.28 10.74
C LYS A 170 0.60 -8.70 10.19
N LEU A 171 1.51 -8.89 9.23
CA LEU A 171 1.90 -10.22 8.76
C LEU A 171 2.71 -10.97 9.83
N GLU A 172 2.52 -12.28 9.89
CA GLU A 172 3.19 -13.14 10.87
C GLU A 172 4.64 -13.44 10.47
N GLN A 173 5.49 -13.75 11.46
CA GLN A 173 6.88 -14.10 11.22
C GLN A 173 7.06 -15.38 10.40
N THR A 174 6.12 -16.33 10.50
CA THR A 174 6.13 -17.59 9.74
C THR A 174 5.69 -17.40 8.30
N ARG A 175 4.89 -16.36 8.00
CA ARG A 175 4.42 -16.00 6.65
C ARG A 175 4.52 -14.49 6.45
N PRO A 176 5.76 -13.97 6.34
CA PRO A 176 5.99 -12.53 6.35
C PRO A 176 5.72 -11.87 5.00
N LEU A 177 5.15 -12.60 4.03
CA LEU A 177 4.79 -12.11 2.70
C LEU A 177 3.35 -12.52 2.41
N ALA A 178 2.62 -11.67 1.68
CA ALA A 178 1.32 -12.03 1.16
C ALA A 178 1.04 -11.42 -0.22
N ILE A 179 0.18 -12.07 -1.00
CA ILE A 179 -0.44 -11.52 -2.21
C ILE A 179 -1.93 -11.49 -1.98
N VAL A 180 -2.56 -10.35 -2.25
CA VAL A 180 -3.99 -10.13 -2.02
C VAL A 180 -4.63 -9.74 -3.34
N THR A 181 -5.74 -10.37 -3.67
CA THR A 181 -6.63 -10.04 -4.78
C THR A 181 -8.04 -9.87 -4.23
N TRP A 182 -9.01 -9.42 -5.05
CA TRP A 182 -10.38 -9.29 -4.58
C TRP A 182 -10.94 -10.65 -4.09
N GLY A 183 -11.28 -10.74 -2.80
CA GLY A 183 -11.83 -11.93 -2.16
C GLY A 183 -10.84 -13.07 -1.86
N CYS A 184 -9.57 -12.95 -2.22
CA CYS A 184 -8.56 -14.00 -1.99
C CYS A 184 -7.25 -13.44 -1.46
N LYS A 185 -6.53 -14.24 -0.67
CA LYS A 185 -5.18 -13.94 -0.17
C LYS A 185 -4.32 -15.20 -0.15
N LEU A 186 -3.05 -15.03 -0.47
CA LEU A 186 -1.99 -16.02 -0.30
C LEU A 186 -0.99 -15.48 0.71
N GLN A 187 -0.82 -16.16 1.85
CA GLN A 187 0.22 -15.87 2.83
C GLN A 187 1.33 -16.90 2.69
N MET A 188 2.59 -16.46 2.63
CA MET A 188 3.71 -17.35 2.31
C MET A 188 4.99 -17.04 3.12
N PRO A 189 5.77 -18.08 3.47
CA PRO A 189 7.07 -17.91 4.15
C PRO A 189 8.16 -17.33 3.22
N PHE A 190 8.10 -17.65 1.94
CA PHE A 190 9.05 -17.28 0.88
C PHE A 190 8.33 -17.29 -0.47
N VAL A 191 8.92 -16.67 -1.49
CA VAL A 191 8.39 -16.60 -2.84
C VAL A 191 8.82 -17.83 -3.64
N ASP A 192 7.86 -18.52 -4.23
CA ASP A 192 8.05 -19.68 -5.12
C ASP A 192 7.02 -19.66 -6.28
N GLY A 193 6.92 -20.75 -7.04
CA GLY A 193 5.95 -20.89 -8.12
C GLY A 193 4.47 -20.78 -7.70
N THR A 194 4.14 -21.01 -6.43
CA THR A 194 2.77 -20.87 -5.90
C THR A 194 2.30 -19.42 -6.00
N ALA A 195 3.20 -18.46 -5.78
CA ALA A 195 2.88 -17.03 -5.89
C ALA A 195 2.48 -16.64 -7.33
N VAL A 196 3.20 -17.15 -8.34
CA VAL A 196 2.86 -16.90 -9.76
C VAL A 196 1.54 -17.54 -10.13
N LYS A 197 1.30 -18.77 -9.65
CA LYS A 197 0.03 -19.47 -9.86
C LYS A 197 -1.14 -18.66 -9.27
N PHE A 198 -1.00 -18.20 -8.03
CA PHE A 198 -2.03 -17.40 -7.36
C PHE A 198 -2.38 -16.13 -8.15
N VAL A 199 -1.38 -15.37 -8.61
CA VAL A 199 -1.63 -14.16 -9.41
C VAL A 199 -2.38 -14.50 -10.69
N ARG A 200 -1.97 -15.53 -11.43
CA ARG A 200 -2.65 -15.95 -12.67
C ARG A 200 -4.09 -16.42 -12.41
N GLU A 201 -4.33 -17.05 -11.27
CA GLU A 201 -5.65 -17.58 -10.93
C GLU A 201 -6.59 -16.50 -10.40
N HIS A 202 -6.11 -15.50 -9.67
CA HIS A 202 -7.00 -14.60 -8.91
C HIS A 202 -6.92 -13.12 -9.26
N ALA A 203 -5.85 -12.64 -9.89
CA ALA A 203 -5.81 -11.25 -10.36
C ALA A 203 -6.88 -11.02 -11.44
N LEU A 204 -7.31 -9.77 -11.60
CA LEU A 204 -8.38 -9.35 -12.52
C LEU A 204 -9.75 -10.02 -12.26
N ARG A 205 -9.94 -10.78 -11.18
CA ARG A 205 -11.23 -11.37 -10.78
C ARG A 205 -11.97 -10.51 -9.76
N ALA A 206 -12.31 -9.28 -10.16
CA ALA A 206 -12.97 -8.31 -9.30
C ALA A 206 -14.23 -7.69 -9.96
N PRO A 207 -15.14 -7.07 -9.17
CA PRO A 207 -16.37 -6.45 -9.68
C PRO A 207 -16.11 -5.39 -10.75
N GLU A 208 -15.11 -4.54 -10.54
CA GLU A 208 -14.76 -3.43 -11.44
C GLU A 208 -13.49 -3.71 -12.23
N ARG A 209 -13.19 -4.97 -12.55
CA ARG A 209 -11.99 -5.37 -13.32
C ARG A 209 -11.79 -4.66 -14.67
N ARG A 210 -12.83 -4.01 -15.21
CA ARG A 210 -12.76 -3.21 -16.45
C ARG A 210 -12.28 -1.77 -16.22
N MET A 211 -12.17 -1.33 -14.96
CA MET A 211 -11.60 -0.04 -14.56
C MET A 211 -10.07 -0.14 -14.51
N TRP A 212 -9.46 -0.20 -15.69
CA TRP A 212 -8.02 -0.37 -15.87
C TRP A 212 -7.21 0.91 -15.68
N MET A 213 -7.86 2.07 -15.59
CA MET A 213 -7.21 3.37 -15.45
C MET A 213 -6.39 3.46 -14.18
N ASP A 214 -5.27 4.18 -14.24
CA ASP A 214 -4.42 4.41 -13.08
C ASP A 214 -5.09 5.32 -12.05
N GLY A 215 -4.89 5.03 -10.77
CA GLY A 215 -5.47 5.83 -9.69
C GLY A 215 -4.77 7.17 -9.47
N HIS A 216 -5.44 8.06 -8.73
CA HIS A 216 -4.97 9.43 -8.51
C HIS A 216 -4.25 9.62 -7.16
N TYR A 217 -4.43 8.71 -6.20
CA TYR A 217 -3.70 8.76 -4.93
C TYR A 217 -2.24 8.32 -5.13
N LYS A 218 -1.30 9.21 -4.80
CA LYS A 218 0.14 9.03 -5.04
C LYS A 218 1.01 9.32 -3.81
N GLU A 219 0.40 9.54 -2.65
CA GLU A 219 1.15 9.76 -1.42
C GLU A 219 2.04 8.54 -1.12
N LYS A 220 3.32 8.77 -0.82
CA LYS A 220 4.36 7.73 -0.61
C LYS A 220 4.65 6.79 -1.80
N LEU A 221 4.18 7.10 -3.01
CA LEU A 221 4.56 6.34 -4.22
C LEU A 221 6.07 6.51 -4.49
N LEU A 222 6.80 5.40 -4.55
CA LEU A 222 8.22 5.35 -4.86
C LEU A 222 8.46 5.13 -6.35
N VAL A 223 7.79 4.12 -6.92
CA VAL A 223 7.97 3.71 -8.31
C VAL A 223 6.59 3.44 -8.92
N PRO A 224 6.15 4.22 -9.92
CA PRO A 224 4.91 3.92 -10.64
C PRO A 224 5.06 2.60 -11.42
N SER A 225 3.94 1.91 -11.61
CA SER A 225 3.91 0.69 -12.41
C SER A 225 3.76 0.98 -13.90
N ASP A 226 4.45 0.18 -14.72
CA ASP A 226 4.38 0.21 -16.17
C ASP A 226 3.80 -1.09 -16.74
N VAL A 227 3.36 -1.04 -18.00
CA VAL A 227 2.90 -2.24 -18.72
C VAL A 227 4.03 -3.26 -18.80
N VAL A 228 3.74 -4.49 -18.37
CA VAL A 228 4.70 -5.60 -18.42
C VAL A 228 5.04 -5.90 -19.89
N PRO A 229 6.32 -6.06 -20.26
CA PRO A 229 6.71 -6.46 -21.61
C PRO A 229 5.99 -7.75 -22.05
N GLY A 230 5.29 -7.71 -23.19
CA GLY A 230 4.50 -8.82 -23.69
C GLY A 230 3.04 -8.87 -23.19
N SER A 231 2.63 -7.91 -22.35
CA SER A 231 1.24 -7.67 -21.97
C SER A 231 0.73 -6.35 -22.55
N ASP A 232 -0.41 -5.85 -22.05
CA ASP A 232 -1.02 -4.59 -22.44
C ASP A 232 -1.53 -3.78 -21.25
N ILE A 233 -2.16 -2.63 -21.52
CA ILE A 233 -2.67 -1.73 -20.47
C ILE A 233 -3.77 -2.34 -19.60
N ASN A 234 -4.44 -3.39 -20.10
CA ASN A 234 -5.50 -4.10 -19.41
C ASN A 234 -4.98 -5.32 -18.62
N ASP A 235 -3.70 -5.67 -18.72
CA ASP A 235 -3.12 -6.89 -18.16
C ASP A 235 -3.73 -8.18 -18.74
N ASP A 236 -4.11 -8.19 -20.03
CA ASP A 236 -4.72 -9.36 -20.68
C ASP A 236 -3.80 -10.60 -20.67
N GLN A 237 -2.49 -10.42 -20.49
CA GLN A 237 -1.53 -11.50 -20.27
C GLN A 237 -0.79 -11.29 -18.94
N LEU A 238 -0.98 -12.21 -18.00
CA LEU A 238 -0.36 -12.15 -16.67
C LEU A 238 0.95 -12.97 -16.60
N CYS A 239 1.98 -12.39 -16.00
CA CYS A 239 3.25 -13.05 -15.69
C CYS A 239 3.95 -13.60 -16.94
N VAL A 240 3.98 -12.79 -18.00
CA VAL A 240 4.61 -13.11 -19.30
C VAL A 240 6.13 -12.96 -19.29
N ASP A 241 6.65 -12.01 -18.51
CA ASP A 241 8.08 -11.70 -18.44
C ASP A 241 8.79 -12.48 -17.32
N LEU A 242 8.05 -13.34 -16.60
CA LEU A 242 8.62 -14.13 -15.51
C LEU A 242 9.14 -15.47 -16.01
N VAL A 243 10.46 -15.61 -15.99
CA VAL A 243 11.14 -16.90 -16.04
C VAL A 243 11.19 -17.46 -14.61
N LEU A 244 10.42 -18.52 -14.34
CA LEU A 244 10.33 -19.14 -12.99
C LEU A 244 11.71 -19.52 -12.42
N GLU A 245 12.64 -19.95 -13.27
CA GLU A 245 14.02 -20.28 -12.89
C GLU A 245 14.80 -19.07 -12.32
N GLN A 246 14.41 -17.83 -12.65
CA GLN A 246 15.00 -16.60 -12.09
C GLN A 246 14.39 -16.18 -10.74
N ILE A 247 13.24 -16.74 -10.37
CA ILE A 247 12.60 -16.53 -9.05
C ILE A 247 13.22 -17.51 -8.04
N ASP A 248 13.50 -18.74 -8.48
CA ASP A 248 14.13 -19.78 -7.67
C ASP A 248 15.67 -19.69 -7.64
N GLY A 249 16.28 -19.13 -8.69
CA GLY A 249 17.73 -19.04 -8.87
C GLY A 249 18.43 -18.06 -7.92
N ASP A 250 19.37 -18.61 -7.15
CA ASP A 250 20.34 -17.92 -6.31
C ASP A 250 21.04 -16.75 -7.01
N LEU A 251 20.97 -15.56 -6.42
CA LEU A 251 22.06 -14.60 -6.51
C LEU A 251 23.12 -15.03 -5.50
N ASP A 252 24.02 -15.89 -5.95
CA ASP A 252 25.34 -16.06 -5.35
C ASP A 252 26.09 -14.72 -5.53
N PHE A 253 26.10 -13.90 -4.49
CA PHE A 253 27.03 -12.78 -4.40
C PHE A 253 28.30 -13.30 -3.71
N SER A 254 29.14 -13.97 -4.50
CA SER A 254 30.57 -14.13 -4.22
C SER A 254 31.35 -12.86 -4.56
#